data_AF-A0A958GYZ6-F1
#
_entry.id   AF-A0A958GYZ6-F1
#
_cell.length_a   1.000
_cell.length_b   1.000
_cell.length_c   1.000
_cell.angle_alpha   90.00
_cell.angle_beta   90.00
_cell.angle_gamma   90.00
#
_symmetry.space_group_name_H-M   'P 1'
#
loop_
_entity.id
_entity.type
_entity.pdbx_description
1 polymer ?
#
loop_
_entity_poly.entity_id
_entity_poly.type
_entity_poly.pdbx_seq_one_letter_code
_entity_poly.pdbx_strand_id
1 'polypeptide(L)'
;MISDELKERLDALAFEETTPWCSGCNVPAPEGRCRRCRSDDLMRYLKGEGADWGVDWVIPVLLQHLSPTDTEEAFADSVRETYGETAQVGWVEVDTVDTIKAI
;
A
#
# COMPACT_ATOMS: atom_id res chain seq x y z
N MET A 1 7.19 9.04 -10.00
CA MET A 1 7.99 9.21 -8.78
C MET A 1 7.02 9.02 -7.62
N ILE A 2 7.31 8.11 -6.69
CA ILE A 2 6.49 7.96 -5.46
C ILE A 2 6.68 9.24 -4.63
N SER A 3 5.61 9.81 -4.08
CA SER A 3 5.73 10.96 -3.18
C SER A 3 6.39 10.55 -1.87
N ASP A 4 7.13 11.46 -1.24
CA ASP A 4 7.80 11.17 0.04
C ASP A 4 6.79 10.72 1.11
N GLU A 5 5.61 11.35 1.15
CA GLU A 5 4.51 10.94 2.03
C GLU A 5 4.05 9.49 1.78
N LEU A 6 3.92 9.08 0.52
CA LEU A 6 3.52 7.72 0.19
C LEU A 6 4.62 6.73 0.58
N LYS A 7 5.89 7.10 0.41
CA LYS A 7 7.01 6.27 0.85
C LYS A 7 6.99 6.08 2.37
N GLU A 8 6.83 7.15 3.14
CA GLU A 8 6.77 7.08 4.61
C GLU A 8 5.64 6.16 5.10
N ARG A 9 4.48 6.21 4.45
CA ARG A 9 3.35 5.32 4.76
C ARG A 9 3.64 3.86 4.42
N LEU A 10 4.31 3.59 3.30
CA LEU A 10 4.73 2.24 2.91
C LEU A 10 5.80 1.67 3.86
N ASP A 11 6.77 2.49 4.27
CA ASP A 11 7.78 2.12 5.25
C ASP A 11 7.14 1.77 6.60
N ALA A 12 6.18 2.58 7.07
CA ALA A 12 5.45 2.30 8.31
C ALA A 12 4.70 0.97 8.23
N LEU A 13 3.97 0.72 7.14
CA LEU A 13 3.24 -0.53 6.94
C LEU A 13 4.19 -1.74 6.87
N ALA A 14 5.34 -1.60 6.21
CA ALA A 14 6.35 -2.64 6.17
C ALA A 14 7.00 -2.90 7.54
N PHE A 15 7.15 -1.89 8.39
CA PHE A 15 7.59 -2.08 9.77
C PHE A 15 6.57 -2.79 10.65
N GLU A 16 5.27 -2.60 10.40
CA GLU A 16 4.19 -3.30 11.10
C GLU A 16 4.09 -4.77 10.68
N GLU A 17 4.26 -5.05 9.39
CA GLU A 17 4.18 -6.42 8.83
C GLU A 17 5.41 -7.28 9.17
N THR A 18 6.56 -6.65 9.48
CA THR A 18 7.79 -7.37 9.79
C THR A 18 8.06 -7.50 11.29
N THR A 19 8.67 -8.61 11.68
CA THR A 19 9.13 -8.83 13.05
C THR A 19 10.62 -8.49 13.17
N PRO A 20 11.06 -7.75 14.21
CA PRO A 20 12.49 -7.57 14.45
C PRO A 20 13.21 -8.91 14.65
N TRP A 21 14.40 -9.05 14.06
CA TRP A 21 15.15 -10.30 13.99
C TRP A 21 16.62 -10.10 14.33
N CYS A 22 17.13 -10.90 15.26
CA CYS A 22 18.54 -10.86 15.61
C CYS A 22 19.35 -11.71 14.63
N SER A 23 20.16 -11.05 13.79
CA SER A 23 21.07 -11.70 12.84
C SER A 23 22.08 -12.63 13.54
N GLY A 24 22.70 -12.15 14.63
CA GLY A 24 23.75 -12.90 15.32
C GLY A 24 23.27 -14.15 16.08
N CYS A 25 22.02 -14.15 16.57
CA CYS A 25 21.44 -15.30 17.28
C CYS A 25 20.44 -16.10 16.44
N ASN A 26 20.13 -15.62 15.24
CA ASN A 26 19.13 -16.17 14.32
C ASN A 26 17.78 -16.48 15.00
N VAL A 27 17.24 -15.49 15.71
CA VAL A 27 15.99 -15.59 16.47
C VAL A 27 15.16 -14.31 16.38
N PRO A 28 13.83 -14.39 16.51
CA PRO A 28 12.98 -13.21 16.58
C PRO A 28 13.23 -12.43 17.89
N ALA A 29 13.12 -11.11 17.80
CA ALA A 29 13.37 -10.16 18.87
C ALA A 29 12.26 -9.07 18.94
N PRO A 30 10.97 -9.46 19.06
CA PRO A 30 9.84 -8.53 18.94
C PRO A 30 9.82 -7.39 19.96
N GLU A 31 10.55 -7.54 21.07
CA GLU A 31 10.69 -6.52 22.12
C GLU A 31 11.71 -5.42 21.76
N GLY A 32 12.26 -5.43 20.54
CA GLY A 32 13.28 -4.49 20.09
C GLY A 32 14.69 -4.80 20.60
N ARG A 33 14.88 -5.92 21.33
CA ARG A 33 16.18 -6.44 21.76
C ARG A 33 16.21 -7.96 21.75
N CYS A 34 17.34 -8.54 21.37
CA CYS A 34 17.55 -9.98 21.42
C CYS A 34 17.62 -10.48 22.87
N ARG A 35 16.77 -11.44 23.25
CA ARG A 35 16.81 -12.03 24.61
C ARG A 35 18.09 -12.84 24.92
N ARG A 36 18.87 -13.22 23.89
CA ARG A 36 20.11 -14.02 24.05
C ARG A 36 21.36 -13.13 24.17
N CYS A 37 21.64 -12.31 23.16
CA CYS A 37 22.84 -11.48 23.12
C CYS A 37 22.60 -10.04 23.60
N ARG A 38 21.35 -9.65 23.88
CA ARG A 38 20.92 -8.28 24.26
C ARG A 38 21.17 -7.19 23.22
N SER A 39 21.61 -7.55 22.02
CA SER A 39 21.73 -6.63 20.89
C SER A 39 20.37 -6.04 20.53
N ASP A 40 20.35 -4.73 20.27
CA ASP A 40 19.27 -3.95 19.67
C ASP A 40 19.49 -3.71 18.17
N ASP A 41 20.58 -4.24 17.61
CA ASP A 41 20.89 -4.20 16.19
C ASP A 41 20.13 -5.34 15.48
N LEU A 42 18.91 -5.04 15.07
CA LEU A 42 17.93 -6.01 14.58
C LEU A 42 17.58 -5.77 13.11
N MET A 43 17.61 -6.84 12.33
CA MET A 43 17.05 -6.90 10.98
C MET A 43 15.52 -6.94 11.05
N ARG A 44 14.86 -6.83 9.90
CA ARG A 44 13.43 -7.06 9.73
C ARG A 44 13.21 -8.42 9.10
N TYR A 45 12.28 -9.21 9.65
CA TYR A 45 11.94 -10.53 9.15
C TYR A 45 10.49 -10.56 8.67
N LEU A 46 10.28 -11.06 7.46
CA LEU A 46 8.97 -11.37 6.90
C LEU A 46 8.86 -12.89 6.70
N LYS A 47 7.77 -13.46 7.19
CA LYS A 47 7.54 -14.90 7.10
C LYS A 47 7.42 -15.34 5.64
N GLY A 48 8.28 -16.26 5.22
CA GLY A 48 8.30 -16.78 3.85
C GLY A 48 9.38 -16.15 2.97
N GLU A 49 9.77 -14.91 3.25
CA GLU A 49 10.78 -14.17 2.48
C GLU A 49 12.17 -14.17 3.15
N GLY A 50 12.23 -14.16 4.49
CA GLY A 50 13.48 -14.14 5.25
C GLY A 50 13.69 -12.84 6.02
N ALA A 51 14.95 -12.51 6.31
CA ALA A 51 15.31 -11.31 7.05
C ALA A 51 16.40 -10.49 6.36
N ASP A 52 16.25 -9.17 6.37
CA ASP A 52 17.23 -8.21 5.84
C ASP A 52 17.15 -6.87 6.59
N TRP A 53 18.12 -5.98 6.36
CA TRP A 53 18.21 -4.66 6.94
C TRP A 53 17.24 -3.67 6.30
N GLY A 54 16.59 -2.86 7.14
CA GLY A 54 15.56 -1.93 6.69
C GLY A 54 14.29 -2.61 6.21
N VAL A 55 13.44 -1.87 5.50
CA VAL A 55 12.12 -2.32 5.03
C VAL A 55 11.88 -2.08 3.54
N ASP A 56 12.81 -1.43 2.82
CA ASP A 56 12.63 -1.14 1.39
C ASP A 56 12.39 -2.43 0.57
N TRP A 57 12.98 -3.56 0.98
CA TRP A 57 12.81 -4.87 0.32
C TRP A 57 11.43 -5.51 0.55
N VAL A 58 10.69 -5.08 1.57
CA VAL A 58 9.36 -5.59 1.94
C VAL A 58 8.28 -4.98 1.05
N ILE A 59 8.46 -3.71 0.66
CA ILE A 59 7.46 -2.95 -0.12
C ILE A 59 7.05 -3.68 -1.41
N PRO A 60 7.98 -4.17 -2.26
CA PRO A 60 7.60 -4.92 -3.45
C PRO A 60 6.80 -6.20 -3.16
N VAL A 61 7.07 -6.87 -2.04
CA VAL A 61 6.34 -8.09 -1.63
C VAL A 61 4.90 -7.73 -1.25
N LEU A 62 4.72 -6.65 -0.47
CA LEU A 62 3.39 -6.16 -0.09
C LEU A 62 2.55 -5.78 -1.32
N LEU A 63 3.17 -5.12 -2.30
CA LEU A 63 2.50 -4.72 -3.54
C LEU A 63 2.03 -5.91 -4.38
N GLN A 64 2.67 -7.09 -4.29
CA GLN A 64 2.23 -8.30 -5.01
C GLN A 64 0.90 -8.85 -4.49
N HIS A 65 0.52 -8.50 -3.26
CA HIS A 65 -0.75 -8.93 -2.66
C HIS A 65 -1.92 -7.98 -2.98
N LEU A 66 -1.67 -6.88 -3.68
CA LEU A 66 -2.69 -5.92 -4.05
C LEU A 66 -3.31 -6.26 -5.41
N SER A 67 -4.61 -6.04 -5.52
CA SER A 67 -5.31 -6.03 -6.80
C SER A 67 -5.08 -4.70 -7.52
N PRO A 68 -4.91 -4.70 -8.85
CA PRO A 68 -4.92 -3.47 -9.63
C PRO A 68 -6.19 -2.66 -9.35
N THR A 69 -6.05 -1.33 -9.26
CA THR A 69 -7.19 -0.42 -9.13
C THR A 69 -8.05 -0.47 -10.39
N ASP A 70 -9.37 -0.51 -10.24
CA ASP A 70 -10.29 -0.35 -11.36
C ASP A 70 -10.31 1.12 -11.79
N THR A 71 -9.61 1.41 -12.89
CA THR A 71 -9.49 2.77 -13.42
C THR A 71 -10.78 3.28 -14.04
N GLU A 72 -11.66 2.37 -14.51
CA GLU A 72 -12.95 2.74 -15.10
C GLU A 72 -13.92 3.19 -14.02
N GLU A 73 -13.92 2.50 -12.88
CA GLU A 73 -14.68 2.89 -11.70
C GLU A 73 -14.16 4.20 -11.11
N ALA A 74 -12.84 4.34 -10.93
CA ALA A 74 -12.23 5.57 -10.42
C ALA A 74 -12.53 6.79 -11.31
N PHE A 75 -12.53 6.62 -12.64
CA PHE A 75 -12.95 7.65 -13.58
C PHE A 75 -14.43 8.00 -13.40
N ALA A 76 -15.30 6.99 -13.33
CA ALA A 76 -16.74 7.18 -13.17
C ALA A 76 -17.06 7.94 -11.88
N ASP A 77 -16.41 7.60 -10.77
CA ASP A 77 -16.58 8.28 -9.48
C ASP A 77 -16.13 9.74 -9.55
N SER A 78 -14.98 10.01 -10.15
CA SER A 78 -14.48 11.38 -10.32
C SER A 78 -15.44 12.25 -11.15
N VAL A 79 -16.00 11.69 -12.22
CA VAL A 79 -17.00 12.36 -13.05
C VAL A 79 -18.27 12.66 -12.25
N ARG A 80 -18.80 11.68 -11.51
CA ARG A 80 -20.02 11.84 -10.72
C ARG A 80 -19.85 12.83 -9.57
N GLU A 81 -18.70 12.84 -8.91
CA GLU A 81 -18.39 13.82 -7.86
C GLU A 81 -18.36 15.25 -8.41
N THR A 82 -17.82 15.43 -9.62
CA THR A 82 -17.64 16.75 -10.23
C THR A 82 -18.92 17.30 -10.85
N TYR A 83 -19.70 16.44 -11.53
CA TYR A 83 -20.80 16.85 -12.40
C TYR A 83 -22.17 16.32 -11.98
N GLY A 84 -22.22 15.45 -10.97
CA GLY A 84 -23.43 14.74 -10.55
C GLY A 84 -23.64 13.42 -11.29
N GLU A 85 -24.50 12.56 -10.72
CA GLU A 85 -24.84 11.26 -11.30
C GLU A 85 -25.51 11.39 -12.67
N THR A 86 -26.37 12.39 -12.82
CA THR A 86 -27.12 12.64 -14.05
C THR A 86 -26.94 14.06 -14.57
N ALA A 87 -27.04 14.20 -15.89
CA ALA A 87 -26.98 15.48 -16.60
C ALA A 87 -28.25 15.69 -17.44
N GLN A 88 -28.71 16.93 -17.49
CA GLN A 88 -29.84 17.32 -18.35
C GLN A 88 -29.34 17.59 -19.77
N VAL A 89 -29.82 16.81 -20.74
CA VAL A 89 -29.56 17.02 -22.18
C VAL A 89 -30.87 17.33 -22.89
N GLY A 90 -31.09 18.60 -23.19
CA GLY A 90 -32.37 19.08 -23.72
C GLY A 90 -33.51 18.80 -22.73
N TRP A 91 -34.37 17.84 -23.06
CA TRP A 91 -35.55 17.46 -22.26
C TRP A 91 -35.40 16.11 -21.55
N VAL A 92 -34.22 15.47 -21.64
CA VAL A 92 -33.95 14.14 -21.11
C VAL A 92 -32.86 14.20 -20.07
N GLU A 93 -33.01 13.39 -19.02
CA GLU A 93 -31.98 13.19 -17.99
C GLU A 93 -31.22 11.89 -18.30
N VAL A 94 -29.89 11.95 -18.29
CA VAL A 94 -29.00 10.85 -18.71
C VAL A 94 -27.86 10.66 -17.72
N ASP A 95 -27.29 9.47 -17.63
CA ASP A 95 -26.10 9.22 -16.80
C ASP A 95 -24.91 10.02 -17.35
N THR A 96 -24.27 10.77 -16.45
CA THR A 96 -23.19 11.70 -16.81
C THR A 96 -21.95 10.97 -17.33
N VAL A 97 -21.63 9.80 -16.77
CA VAL A 97 -20.46 9.00 -17.14
C VAL A 97 -20.65 8.40 -18.53
N ASP A 98 -21.80 7.77 -18.77
CA ASP A 98 -22.13 7.17 -20.07
C ASP A 98 -22.16 8.22 -21.17
N THR A 99 -22.72 9.40 -20.87
CA THR A 99 -22.78 10.51 -21.82
C THR A 99 -21.38 11.01 -22.18
N ILE A 100 -20.48 11.15 -21.21
CA ILE A 100 -19.10 11.58 -21.47
C ILE A 100 -18.31 10.51 -22.23
N LYS A 101 -18.49 9.23 -21.92
CA LYS A 101 -17.82 8.12 -22.62
C LYS A 101 -18.31 7.93 -24.06
N ALA A 102 -19.50 8.42 -24.39
CA ALA A 102 -20.10 8.30 -25.71
C ALA A 102 -19.66 9.39 -26.72
N ILE A 103 -18.91 10.40 -26.27
CA ILE A 103 -18.37 11.50 -27.09
C ILE A 103 -16.93 11.15 -27.52
#